data_AF-A0A290XHY4-F1
#
_entry.id   AF-A0A290XHY4-F1
#
_cell.length_a   1.000
_cell.length_b   1.000
_cell.length_c   1.000
_cell.angle_alpha   90.00
_cell.angle_beta   90.00
_cell.angle_gamma   90.00
#
_symmetry.space_group_name_H-M   'P 1'
#
loop_
_entity.id
_entity.type
_entity.pdbx_description
1 polymer ?
#
loop_
_entity_poly.entity_id
_entity_poly.type
_entity_poly.pdbx_seq_one_letter_code
_entity_poly.pdbx_strand_id
1 'polypeptide(L)'
;MLRTQELGQTLNKAEHNRRLQSRIPARSRGAIEFKHANISAVLMEVYDAPQLRGYLPRFNYQSDLVIPVGRALAADRVLDEAALRNVQSAVETPLLDSYDAFVVDVPLRATRKLREPRKDWSTVVPIKRDYLQREAANRSLGLAGEALVLEYEARRLHALGARGLADRVEHVSQTRGDGLGHDILSFETDGRERYIEVKTTAYLAETPFFISPNEAAFSDTHAEQFHLYRVFDFRQSPRMFVLPGAVGTHWRLDPVSFRATLLAHRAASQSNRSRLLIPIALFVML
;
A
#
# COMPACT_ATOMS: atom_id res chain seq x y z
N MET A 1 -2.76 22.08 -2.21
CA MET A 1 -3.36 20.91 -2.90
C MET A 1 -3.47 19.74 -1.96
N LEU A 2 -2.35 19.15 -1.51
CA LEU A 2 -2.39 18.00 -0.60
C LEU A 2 -3.13 18.33 0.71
N ARG A 3 -2.84 19.48 1.35
CA ARG A 3 -3.61 19.94 2.52
C ARG A 3 -5.12 19.96 2.29
N THR A 4 -5.56 20.51 1.15
CA THR A 4 -6.98 20.58 0.77
C THR A 4 -7.58 19.18 0.67
N GLN A 5 -6.85 18.25 0.07
CA GLN A 5 -7.25 16.84 0.00
C GLN A 5 -7.36 16.20 1.40
N GLU A 6 -6.37 16.40 2.27
CA GLU A 6 -6.40 15.83 3.62
C GLU A 6 -7.46 16.50 4.52
N LEU A 7 -7.88 17.73 4.22
CA LEU A 7 -9.01 18.37 4.88
C LEU A 7 -10.38 17.92 4.33
N GLY A 8 -10.41 16.98 3.37
CA GLY A 8 -11.64 16.54 2.71
C GLY A 8 -12.28 17.61 1.82
N GLN A 9 -11.55 18.67 1.48
CA GLN A 9 -12.07 19.79 0.69
C GLN A 9 -11.97 19.50 -0.81
N THR A 10 -13.00 19.87 -1.57
CA THR A 10 -12.98 19.75 -3.02
C THR A 10 -12.08 20.82 -3.65
N LEU A 11 -11.09 20.40 -4.44
CA LEU A 11 -10.21 21.32 -5.16
C LEU A 11 -10.61 21.43 -6.63
N ASN A 12 -10.96 22.64 -7.08
CA ASN A 12 -11.09 22.93 -8.50
C ASN A 12 -9.69 23.05 -9.17
N LYS A 13 -9.25 21.97 -9.82
CA LYS A 13 -7.92 21.91 -10.48
C LYS A 13 -7.75 22.95 -11.59
N ALA A 14 -8.82 23.22 -12.36
CA ALA A 14 -8.77 24.18 -13.46
C ALA A 14 -8.58 25.61 -12.95
N GLU A 15 -9.28 25.97 -11.88
CA GLU A 15 -9.14 27.27 -11.23
C GLU A 15 -7.78 27.42 -10.55
N HIS A 16 -7.32 26.39 -9.84
CA HIS A 16 -5.97 26.38 -9.27
C HIS A 16 -4.90 26.60 -10.34
N ASN A 17 -5.03 25.94 -11.49
CA ASN A 17 -4.13 26.11 -12.62
C ASN A 17 -4.16 27.54 -13.17
N ARG A 18 -5.35 28.13 -13.39
CA ARG A 18 -5.49 29.54 -13.83
C ARG A 18 -4.78 30.51 -12.88
N ARG A 19 -4.92 30.33 -11.57
CA ARG A 19 -4.23 31.15 -10.54
C ARG A 19 -2.72 30.98 -10.58
N LEU A 20 -2.20 29.81 -10.95
CA LEU A 20 -0.76 29.61 -11.11
C LEU A 20 -0.24 30.26 -12.40
N GLN A 21 -1.00 30.19 -13.49
CA GLN A 21 -0.65 30.88 -14.73
C GLN A 21 -0.56 32.41 -14.52
N SER A 22 -1.44 33.00 -13.72
CA SER A 22 -1.37 34.44 -13.42
C SER A 22 -0.15 34.83 -12.57
N ARG A 23 0.39 33.91 -11.76
CA ARG A 23 1.59 34.15 -10.93
C ARG A 23 2.89 33.79 -11.64
N ILE A 24 2.82 32.88 -12.62
CA ILE A 24 3.98 32.34 -13.34
C ILE A 24 3.64 32.37 -14.85
N PRO A 25 3.58 33.56 -15.47
CA PRO A 25 3.05 33.73 -16.83
C PRO A 25 3.87 32.98 -17.89
N ALA A 26 5.13 32.67 -17.62
CA ALA A 26 5.98 31.87 -18.51
C ALA A 26 5.59 30.37 -18.59
N ARG A 27 4.64 29.90 -17.77
CA ARG A 27 4.24 28.48 -17.73
C ARG A 27 2.84 28.30 -18.31
N SER A 28 2.74 27.46 -19.33
CA SER A 28 1.46 27.04 -19.88
C SER A 28 0.68 26.14 -18.91
N ARG A 29 -0.65 26.06 -19.11
CA ARG A 29 -1.52 25.10 -18.39
C ARG A 29 -0.93 23.70 -18.33
N GLY A 30 -0.52 23.16 -19.48
CA GLY A 30 0.03 21.80 -19.59
C GLY A 30 1.35 21.64 -18.83
N ALA A 31 2.22 22.66 -18.83
CA ALA A 31 3.46 22.64 -18.05
C ALA A 31 3.19 22.59 -16.54
N ILE A 32 2.16 23.27 -16.06
CA ILE A 32 1.73 23.24 -14.65
C ILE A 32 1.16 21.86 -14.29
N GLU A 33 0.27 21.30 -15.12
CA GLU A 33 -0.28 19.95 -14.89
C GLU A 33 0.84 18.89 -14.87
N PHE A 34 1.80 19.00 -15.79
CA PHE A 34 2.99 18.14 -15.82
C PHE A 34 3.80 18.25 -14.52
N LYS A 35 4.01 19.48 -14.02
CA LYS A 35 4.77 19.69 -12.78
C LYS A 35 4.04 19.10 -11.56
N HIS A 36 2.71 19.16 -11.49
CA HIS A 36 1.94 18.47 -10.43
C HIS A 36 2.03 16.94 -10.49
N ALA A 37 2.09 16.36 -11.69
CA ALA A 37 2.35 14.94 -11.86
C ALA A 37 3.76 14.54 -11.37
N ASN A 38 4.77 15.37 -11.62
CA ASN A 38 6.12 15.18 -11.08
C ASN A 38 6.15 15.34 -9.55
N ILE A 39 5.44 16.33 -8.99
CA ILE A 39 5.32 16.51 -7.53
C ILE A 39 4.69 15.27 -6.90
N SER A 40 3.64 14.72 -7.52
CA SER A 40 3.00 13.48 -7.05
C SER A 40 3.97 12.30 -6.99
N ALA A 41 4.87 12.18 -7.96
CA ALA A 41 5.91 11.16 -7.92
C ALA A 41 6.93 11.38 -6.80
N VAL A 42 7.36 12.63 -6.55
CA VAL A 42 8.27 12.96 -5.44
C VAL A 42 7.63 12.65 -4.09
N LEU A 43 6.34 13.00 -3.91
CA LEU A 43 5.59 12.71 -2.68
C LEU A 43 5.62 11.22 -2.34
N MET A 44 5.37 10.36 -3.31
CA MET A 44 5.31 8.92 -3.10
C MET A 44 6.71 8.28 -2.98
N GLU A 45 7.65 8.61 -3.86
CA GLU A 45 8.93 7.91 -3.95
C GLU A 45 9.95 8.35 -2.89
N VAL A 46 9.89 9.63 -2.48
CA VAL A 46 10.87 10.23 -1.57
C VAL A 46 10.32 10.43 -0.16
N TYR A 47 9.05 10.80 -0.04
CA TYR A 47 8.48 11.28 1.22
C TYR A 47 7.38 10.40 1.82
N ASP A 48 7.13 9.21 1.27
CA ASP A 48 6.09 8.27 1.71
C ASP A 48 4.74 8.97 1.99
N ALA A 49 4.38 9.90 1.09
CA ALA A 49 3.18 10.70 1.15
C ALA A 49 2.28 10.39 -0.06
N PRO A 50 0.96 10.51 0.09
CA PRO A 50 0.03 10.26 -1.01
C PRO A 50 0.20 11.29 -2.13
N GLN A 51 -0.07 10.85 -3.35
CA GLN A 51 -0.14 11.69 -4.54
C GLN A 51 -1.24 12.74 -4.46
N LEU A 52 -1.14 13.75 -5.32
CA LEU A 52 -2.19 14.74 -5.48
C LEU A 52 -3.36 14.12 -6.27
N ARG A 53 -4.55 14.09 -5.68
CA ARG A 53 -5.77 13.60 -6.36
C ARG A 53 -5.93 14.25 -7.74
N GLY A 54 -6.12 13.40 -8.75
CA GLY A 54 -6.30 13.81 -10.14
C GLY A 54 -5.02 14.19 -10.89
N TYR A 55 -3.84 13.92 -10.33
CA TYR A 55 -2.55 13.98 -11.01
C TYR A 55 -1.81 12.65 -10.88
N LEU A 56 -1.85 11.83 -11.94
CA LEU A 56 -1.12 10.57 -11.99
C LEU A 56 0.39 10.83 -11.88
N PRO A 57 1.11 10.11 -11.01
CA PRO A 57 2.55 10.31 -10.79
C PRO A 57 3.38 10.14 -12.06
N ARG A 58 4.36 11.04 -12.27
CA ARG A 58 5.38 10.93 -13.33
C ARG A 58 6.77 10.87 -12.71
N PHE A 59 7.32 9.66 -12.65
CA PHE A 59 8.59 9.36 -11.96
C PHE A 59 9.86 9.81 -12.71
N ASN A 60 9.74 10.35 -13.92
CA ASN A 60 10.87 11.02 -14.59
C ASN A 60 10.92 12.50 -14.22
N TYR A 61 11.03 12.80 -12.93
CA TYR A 61 11.16 14.16 -12.42
C TYR A 61 12.63 14.56 -12.26
N GLN A 62 12.84 15.88 -12.18
CA GLN A 62 14.14 16.50 -11.93
C GLN A 62 14.42 16.47 -10.42
N SER A 63 15.65 16.16 -10.02
CA SER A 63 16.04 16.07 -8.59
C SER A 63 15.90 17.40 -7.85
N ASP A 64 15.97 18.52 -8.57
CA ASP A 64 15.73 19.88 -8.04
C ASP A 64 14.32 20.06 -7.44
N LEU A 65 13.38 19.15 -7.73
CA LEU A 65 12.02 19.16 -7.20
C LEU A 65 11.94 18.60 -5.77
N VAL A 66 12.90 17.77 -5.37
CA VAL A 66 12.88 17.08 -4.07
C VAL A 66 12.90 18.09 -2.93
N ILE A 67 13.91 18.97 -2.89
CA ILE A 67 14.09 19.94 -1.81
C ILE A 67 12.89 20.89 -1.64
N PRO A 68 12.36 21.53 -2.70
CA PRO A 68 11.18 22.39 -2.57
C PRO A 68 9.94 21.65 -2.07
N VAL A 69 9.69 20.42 -2.52
CA VAL A 69 8.58 19.61 -2.03
C VAL A 69 8.77 19.27 -0.54
N GLY A 70 9.96 18.82 -0.15
CA GLY A 70 10.27 18.54 1.25
C GLY A 70 10.11 19.75 2.17
N ARG A 71 10.58 20.93 1.73
CA ARG A 71 10.39 22.19 2.47
C ARG A 71 8.92 22.58 2.59
N ALA A 72 8.15 22.44 1.51
CA ALA A 72 6.72 22.74 1.53
C ALA A 72 5.96 21.82 2.48
N LEU A 73 6.29 20.52 2.49
CA LEU A 73 5.76 19.58 3.48
C LEU A 73 6.20 20.02 4.89
N ALA A 74 7.49 20.27 5.12
CA ALA A 74 8.05 20.63 6.44
C ALA A 74 7.38 21.84 7.08
N ALA A 75 7.00 22.83 6.27
CA ALA A 75 6.35 24.05 6.74
C ALA A 75 4.86 23.88 7.07
N ASP A 76 4.21 22.80 6.62
CA ASP A 76 2.75 22.67 6.65
C ASP A 76 2.23 21.80 7.81
N ARG A 77 2.15 22.38 9.02
CA ARG A 77 1.62 21.68 10.19
C ARG A 77 0.15 21.28 10.08
N VAL A 78 -0.67 22.10 9.39
CA VAL A 78 -2.09 21.82 9.20
C VAL A 78 -2.28 20.57 8.33
N LEU A 79 -1.42 20.41 7.31
CA LEU A 79 -1.38 19.18 6.53
C LEU A 79 -1.01 17.98 7.41
N ASP A 80 0.02 18.11 8.26
CA ASP A 80 0.42 17.01 9.17
C ASP A 80 -0.74 16.56 10.06
N GLU A 81 -1.40 17.50 10.73
CA GLU A 81 -2.52 17.22 11.63
C GLU A 81 -3.70 16.58 10.88
N ALA A 82 -4.02 17.08 9.68
CA ALA A 82 -5.09 16.54 8.86
C ALA A 82 -4.77 15.11 8.38
N ALA A 83 -3.56 14.89 7.87
CA ALA A 83 -3.11 13.57 7.39
C ALA A 83 -3.11 12.55 8.54
N LEU A 84 -2.57 12.91 9.71
CA LEU A 84 -2.58 12.04 10.89
C LEU A 84 -3.99 11.69 11.33
N ARG A 85 -4.90 12.68 11.37
CA ARG A 85 -6.30 12.44 11.71
C ARG A 85 -6.95 11.46 10.74
N ASN A 86 -6.78 11.65 9.43
CA ASN A 86 -7.36 10.78 8.41
C ASN A 86 -6.84 9.35 8.50
N VAL A 87 -5.54 9.22 8.72
CA VAL A 87 -4.88 7.91 8.84
C VAL A 87 -5.32 7.18 10.10
N GLN A 88 -5.62 7.89 11.20
CA GLN A 88 -6.03 7.29 12.48
C GLN A 88 -7.55 7.12 12.64
N SER A 89 -8.34 7.76 11.78
CA SER A 89 -9.79 7.68 11.85
C SER A 89 -10.27 6.27 11.52
N ALA A 90 -11.18 5.77 12.35
CA ALA A 90 -11.87 4.50 12.10
C ALA A 90 -12.54 4.51 10.71
N VAL A 91 -12.61 3.33 10.12
CA VAL A 91 -13.21 3.11 8.81
C VAL A 91 -14.34 2.10 8.98
N GLU A 92 -15.51 2.47 8.49
CA GLU A 92 -16.63 1.54 8.36
C GLU A 92 -16.58 0.86 7.00
N THR A 93 -17.01 -0.40 6.94
CA THR A 93 -17.15 -1.13 5.67
C THR A 93 -18.33 -0.54 4.90
N PRO A 94 -18.12 -0.03 3.68
CA PRO A 94 -19.22 0.50 2.89
C PRO A 94 -20.12 -0.63 2.40
N LEU A 95 -21.43 -0.44 2.51
CA LEU A 95 -22.41 -1.30 1.85
C LEU A 95 -22.50 -0.86 0.38
N LEU A 96 -22.10 -1.75 -0.54
CA LEU A 96 -22.21 -1.49 -1.97
C LEU A 96 -23.51 -2.07 -2.53
N ASP A 97 -24.32 -1.23 -3.17
CA ASP A 97 -25.56 -1.65 -3.84
C ASP A 97 -25.26 -2.60 -5.02
N SER A 98 -24.14 -2.36 -5.72
CA SER A 98 -23.63 -3.20 -6.80
C SER A 98 -22.10 -3.26 -6.78
N TYR A 99 -21.55 -4.37 -7.27
CA TYR A 99 -20.12 -4.60 -7.45
C TYR A 99 -19.65 -4.37 -8.89
N ASP A 100 -20.55 -3.98 -9.81
CA ASP A 100 -20.22 -3.79 -11.23
C ASP A 100 -19.14 -2.72 -11.44
N ALA A 101 -19.18 -1.65 -10.64
CA ALA A 101 -18.17 -0.59 -10.66
C ALA A 101 -17.04 -0.80 -9.63
N PHE A 102 -17.17 -1.83 -8.79
CA PHE A 102 -16.17 -2.16 -7.78
C PHE A 102 -14.96 -2.82 -8.43
N VAL A 103 -15.16 -3.79 -9.31
CA VAL A 103 -14.07 -4.47 -10.02
C VAL A 103 -13.73 -3.69 -11.29
N VAL A 104 -12.49 -3.22 -11.39
CA VAL A 104 -11.99 -2.45 -12.53
C VAL A 104 -10.76 -3.12 -13.15
N ASP A 105 -10.46 -2.76 -14.40
CA ASP A 105 -9.21 -3.15 -15.05
C ASP A 105 -7.98 -2.58 -14.32
N VAL A 106 -6.87 -3.30 -14.43
CA VAL A 106 -5.57 -2.82 -13.96
C VAL A 106 -5.22 -1.51 -14.68
N PRO A 107 -4.93 -0.40 -13.98
CA PRO A 107 -4.65 0.88 -14.62
C PRO A 107 -3.48 0.80 -15.61
N LEU A 108 -3.71 1.20 -16.87
CA LEU A 108 -2.77 1.08 -18.01
C LEU A 108 -1.37 1.69 -17.79
N ARG A 109 -1.21 2.60 -16.83
CA ARG A 109 0.06 3.32 -16.54
C ARG A 109 0.81 2.78 -15.32
N ALA A 110 0.40 1.64 -14.76
CA ALA A 110 1.13 0.93 -13.71
C ALA A 110 2.49 0.36 -14.20
N THR A 111 2.80 0.46 -15.49
CA THR A 111 4.07 0.02 -16.10
C THR A 111 5.22 0.98 -15.75
N ARG A 112 5.67 0.92 -14.50
CA ARG A 112 6.95 1.49 -14.06
C ARG A 112 8.05 0.92 -14.97
N LYS A 113 8.66 1.73 -15.83
CA LYS A 113 9.95 1.33 -16.41
C LYS A 113 10.92 1.15 -15.25
N LEU A 114 11.46 -0.05 -15.07
CA LEU A 114 12.50 -0.35 -14.09
C LEU A 114 13.59 0.71 -14.21
N ARG A 115 13.67 1.58 -13.20
CA ARG A 115 14.76 2.53 -13.06
C ARG A 115 15.37 2.34 -11.70
N GLU A 116 16.68 2.32 -11.65
CA GLU A 116 17.44 2.34 -10.41
C GLU A 116 17.02 3.55 -9.58
N PRO A 117 16.81 3.38 -8.27
CA PRO A 117 16.44 4.48 -7.40
C PRO A 117 17.56 5.52 -7.40
N ARG A 118 17.27 6.72 -7.92
CA ARG A 118 18.11 7.92 -7.68
C ARG A 118 17.84 8.45 -6.28
N LYS A 119 18.04 7.64 -5.23
CA LYS A 119 18.06 8.18 -3.87
C LYS A 119 19.48 8.64 -3.57
N ASP A 120 19.83 9.80 -4.12
CA ASP A 120 20.91 10.59 -3.54
C ASP A 120 20.39 11.20 -2.24
N TRP A 121 20.62 10.48 -1.15
CA TRP A 121 20.20 10.87 0.21
C TRP A 121 20.76 12.22 0.64
N SER A 122 21.81 12.74 -0.03
CA SER A 122 22.35 14.08 0.24
C SER A 122 21.39 15.22 -0.12
N THR A 123 20.36 14.94 -0.94
CA THR A 123 19.38 15.93 -1.43
C THR A 123 18.00 15.85 -0.76
N VAL A 124 17.83 14.93 0.21
CA VAL A 124 16.54 14.73 0.88
C VAL A 124 16.43 15.61 2.11
N VAL A 125 15.37 16.42 2.18
CA VAL A 125 15.01 17.12 3.42
C VAL A 125 14.52 16.06 4.44
N PRO A 126 15.20 15.87 5.58
CA PRO A 126 14.80 14.90 6.57
C PRO A 126 13.48 15.34 7.20
N ILE A 127 12.39 14.69 6.81
CA ILE A 127 11.07 14.86 7.41
C ILE A 127 10.59 13.49 7.87
N LYS A 128 10.18 13.39 9.13
CA LYS A 128 9.59 12.15 9.66
C LYS A 128 8.11 12.13 9.33
N ARG A 129 7.77 11.64 8.14
CA ARG A 129 6.39 11.50 7.66
C ARG A 129 6.22 10.16 7.00
N ASP A 130 5.64 9.27 7.78
CA ASP A 130 5.39 7.86 7.52
C ASP A 130 3.90 7.66 7.19
N TYR A 131 3.25 8.59 6.47
CA TYR A 131 1.79 8.58 6.28
C TYR A 131 1.31 7.28 5.65
N LEU A 132 2.01 6.80 4.61
CA LEU A 132 1.67 5.53 3.96
C LEU A 132 1.90 4.33 4.90
N GLN A 133 2.96 4.33 5.72
CA GLN A 133 3.21 3.26 6.68
C GLN A 133 2.17 3.26 7.80
N ARG A 134 1.78 4.44 8.30
CA ARG A 134 0.72 4.59 9.30
C ARG A 134 -0.64 4.18 8.74
N GLU A 135 -0.93 4.51 7.48
CA GLU A 135 -2.15 4.05 6.81
C GLU A 135 -2.16 2.53 6.69
N ALA A 136 -1.04 1.94 6.25
CA ALA A 136 -0.91 0.49 6.18
C ALA A 136 -1.04 -0.19 7.56
N ALA A 137 -0.65 0.50 8.64
CA ALA A 137 -0.84 0.04 10.01
C ALA A 137 -2.25 0.32 10.57
N ASN A 138 -3.13 1.02 9.82
CA ASN A 138 -4.50 1.25 10.25
C ASN A 138 -5.32 -0.04 10.09
N ARG A 139 -5.40 -0.79 11.19
CA ARG A 139 -6.18 -2.04 11.27
C ARG A 139 -7.65 -1.86 10.86
N SER A 140 -8.29 -0.73 11.20
CA SER A 140 -9.69 -0.52 10.81
C SER A 140 -9.87 -0.42 9.29
N LEU A 141 -8.92 0.21 8.58
CA LEU A 141 -8.94 0.30 7.11
C LEU A 141 -8.68 -1.07 6.48
N GLY A 142 -7.69 -1.81 6.99
CA GLY A 142 -7.38 -3.17 6.55
C GLY A 142 -8.61 -4.08 6.67
N LEU A 143 -9.16 -4.18 7.87
CA LEU A 143 -10.33 -5.01 8.17
C LEU A 143 -11.57 -4.63 7.34
N ALA A 144 -11.81 -3.33 7.15
CA ALA A 144 -12.94 -2.89 6.32
C ALA A 144 -12.77 -3.30 4.85
N GLY A 145 -11.53 -3.25 4.34
CA GLY A 145 -11.23 -3.74 2.99
C GLY A 145 -11.34 -5.25 2.86
N GLU A 146 -10.82 -6.00 3.84
CA GLU A 146 -10.93 -7.47 3.90
C GLU A 146 -12.40 -7.90 3.93
N ALA A 147 -13.22 -7.27 4.79
CA ALA A 147 -14.66 -7.54 4.87
C ALA A 147 -15.38 -7.28 3.53
N LEU A 148 -15.03 -6.19 2.84
CA LEU A 148 -15.62 -5.87 1.53
C LEU A 148 -15.25 -6.90 0.47
N VAL A 149 -14.01 -7.40 0.48
CA VAL A 149 -13.56 -8.46 -0.43
C VAL A 149 -14.20 -9.80 -0.10
N LEU A 150 -14.38 -10.12 1.18
CA LEU A 150 -15.05 -11.34 1.63
C LEU A 150 -16.48 -11.42 1.08
N GLU A 151 -17.23 -10.32 1.21
CA GLU A 151 -18.58 -10.20 0.66
C GLU A 151 -18.59 -10.33 -0.87
N TYR A 152 -17.64 -9.67 -1.54
CA TYR A 152 -17.49 -9.77 -2.99
C TYR A 152 -17.25 -11.22 -3.45
N GLU A 153 -16.35 -11.95 -2.78
CA GLU A 153 -16.01 -13.33 -3.15
C GLU A 153 -17.19 -14.29 -2.96
N ALA A 154 -17.94 -14.15 -1.86
CA ALA A 154 -19.16 -14.91 -1.65
C ALA A 154 -20.17 -14.65 -2.78
N ARG A 155 -20.41 -13.37 -3.12
CA ARG A 155 -21.29 -12.98 -4.23
C ARG A 155 -20.80 -13.50 -5.59
N ARG A 156 -19.49 -13.44 -5.85
CA ARG A 156 -18.86 -13.99 -7.07
C ARG A 156 -19.16 -15.47 -7.23
N LEU A 157 -18.95 -16.27 -6.18
CA LEU A 157 -19.24 -17.70 -6.19
C LEU A 157 -20.75 -18.00 -6.34
N HIS A 158 -21.61 -17.23 -5.67
CA HIS A 158 -23.06 -17.33 -5.85
C HIS A 158 -23.49 -17.06 -7.30
N ALA A 159 -22.95 -16.02 -7.92
CA ALA A 159 -23.25 -15.65 -9.30
C ALA A 159 -22.77 -16.71 -10.31
N LEU A 160 -21.67 -17.40 -10.00
CA LEU A 160 -21.13 -18.51 -10.80
C LEU A 160 -21.82 -19.86 -10.52
N GLY A 161 -22.87 -19.89 -9.69
CA GLY A 161 -23.62 -21.11 -9.37
C GLY A 161 -22.97 -22.02 -8.32
N ALA A 162 -21.85 -21.60 -7.72
CA ALA A 162 -21.07 -22.37 -6.75
C ALA A 162 -21.47 -22.08 -5.29
N ARG A 163 -22.78 -22.15 -4.98
CA ARG A 163 -23.32 -21.72 -3.67
C ARG A 163 -22.66 -22.42 -2.47
N GLY A 164 -22.44 -23.73 -2.54
CA GLY A 164 -21.80 -24.48 -1.46
C GLY A 164 -20.33 -24.11 -1.22
N LEU A 165 -19.66 -23.49 -2.20
CA LEU A 165 -18.31 -22.94 -2.02
C LEU A 165 -18.36 -21.51 -1.45
N ALA A 166 -19.41 -20.74 -1.76
CA ALA A 166 -19.61 -19.41 -1.20
C ALA A 166 -19.71 -19.46 0.34
N ASP A 167 -20.41 -20.45 0.88
CA ASP A 167 -20.56 -20.67 2.33
C ASP A 167 -19.24 -21.07 3.02
N ARG A 168 -18.22 -21.44 2.24
CA ARG A 168 -16.90 -21.87 2.73
C ARG A 168 -15.85 -20.76 2.64
N VAL A 169 -16.18 -19.60 2.06
CA VAL A 169 -15.25 -18.47 1.99
C VAL A 169 -14.92 -18.03 3.41
N GLU A 170 -13.64 -17.92 3.72
CA GLU A 170 -13.16 -17.71 5.09
C GLU A 170 -12.25 -16.49 5.19
N HIS A 171 -12.47 -15.69 6.23
CA HIS A 171 -11.58 -14.60 6.63
C HIS A 171 -10.46 -15.16 7.53
N VAL A 172 -9.46 -15.75 6.89
CA VAL A 172 -8.40 -16.55 7.53
C VAL A 172 -7.60 -15.75 8.55
N SER A 173 -7.27 -14.49 8.27
CA SER A 173 -6.54 -13.62 9.21
C SER A 173 -7.30 -13.43 10.54
N GLN A 174 -8.65 -13.44 10.51
CA GLN A 174 -9.47 -13.34 11.73
C GLN A 174 -9.64 -14.68 12.44
N THR A 175 -9.85 -15.76 11.71
CA THR A 175 -10.23 -17.07 12.27
C THR A 175 -9.04 -17.89 12.74
N ARG A 176 -7.92 -17.81 12.01
CA ARG A 176 -6.71 -18.64 12.23
C ARG A 176 -5.48 -17.82 12.65
N GLY A 177 -5.58 -16.49 12.57
CA GLY A 177 -4.56 -15.53 13.00
C GLY A 177 -3.61 -15.08 11.89
N ASP A 178 -2.84 -14.05 12.21
CA ASP A 178 -1.87 -13.41 11.30
C ASP A 178 -0.65 -14.32 11.13
N GLY A 179 -0.46 -14.92 9.94
CA GLY A 179 0.71 -15.77 9.70
C GLY A 179 0.60 -16.80 8.57
N LEU A 180 -0.59 -16.98 7.99
CA LEU A 180 -0.79 -17.93 6.88
C LEU A 180 -0.43 -17.35 5.50
N GLY A 181 -0.02 -16.08 5.43
CA GLY A 181 0.48 -15.45 4.21
C GLY A 181 -0.60 -15.00 3.22
N HIS A 182 -1.87 -15.01 3.64
CA HIS A 182 -3.03 -14.49 2.93
C HIS A 182 -4.15 -14.12 3.92
N ASP A 183 -5.07 -13.25 3.51
CA ASP A 183 -6.17 -12.75 4.34
C ASP A 183 -7.45 -13.59 4.21
N ILE A 184 -7.77 -14.00 2.97
CA ILE A 184 -9.05 -14.65 2.63
C ILE A 184 -8.80 -15.92 1.84
N LEU A 185 -9.48 -17.00 2.23
CA LEU A 185 -9.58 -18.24 1.46
C LEU A 185 -10.90 -18.24 0.69
N SER A 186 -10.79 -18.30 -0.63
CA SER A 186 -11.92 -18.45 -1.56
C SER A 186 -11.67 -19.65 -2.47
N PHE A 187 -12.52 -19.83 -3.49
CA PHE A 187 -12.46 -21.00 -4.38
C PHE A 187 -12.71 -20.61 -5.83
N GLU A 188 -12.20 -21.45 -6.74
CA GLU A 188 -12.69 -21.52 -8.11
C GLU A 188 -13.94 -22.40 -8.19
N THR A 189 -14.68 -22.33 -9.31
CA THR A 189 -15.91 -23.13 -9.49
C THR A 189 -15.65 -24.64 -9.53
N ASP A 190 -14.41 -25.05 -9.84
CA ASP A 190 -13.95 -26.44 -9.79
C ASP A 190 -13.52 -26.89 -8.38
N GLY A 191 -13.58 -25.99 -7.40
CA GLY A 191 -13.22 -26.26 -6.01
C GLY A 191 -11.74 -26.04 -5.66
N ARG A 192 -10.88 -25.65 -6.62
CA ARG A 192 -9.50 -25.26 -6.30
C ARG A 192 -9.50 -24.05 -5.38
N GLU A 193 -8.59 -24.06 -4.41
CA GLU A 193 -8.40 -22.95 -3.48
C GLU A 193 -7.85 -21.72 -4.21
N ARG A 194 -8.35 -20.55 -3.78
CA ARG A 194 -7.91 -19.22 -4.17
C ARG A 194 -7.45 -18.49 -2.91
N TYR A 195 -6.15 -18.27 -2.78
CA TYR A 195 -5.58 -17.51 -1.67
C TYR A 195 -5.55 -16.03 -2.03
N ILE A 196 -6.19 -15.20 -1.20
CA ILE A 196 -6.37 -13.78 -1.49
C ILE A 196 -5.66 -12.95 -0.42
N GLU A 197 -4.75 -12.10 -0.89
CA GLU A 197 -4.13 -11.04 -0.09
C GLU A 197 -4.78 -9.71 -0.44
N VAL A 198 -5.32 -9.00 0.56
CA VAL A 198 -6.06 -7.76 0.39
C VAL A 198 -5.19 -6.57 0.79
N LYS A 199 -4.91 -5.68 -0.17
CA LYS A 199 -4.17 -4.43 0.10
C LYS A 199 -5.07 -3.23 -0.11
N THR A 200 -5.48 -2.61 0.99
CA THR A 200 -6.44 -1.50 1.02
C THR A 200 -5.74 -0.13 1.15
N THR A 201 -6.25 0.91 0.48
CA THR A 201 -5.80 2.30 0.66
C THR A 201 -6.97 3.28 0.51
N ALA A 202 -6.90 4.43 1.21
CA ALA A 202 -7.83 5.53 0.96
C ALA A 202 -7.44 6.36 -0.29
N TYR A 203 -6.28 6.11 -0.87
CA TYR A 203 -5.70 6.85 -2.00
C TYR A 203 -5.91 6.13 -3.34
N LEU A 204 -5.21 6.52 -4.40
CA LEU A 204 -5.42 5.92 -5.73
C LEU A 204 -4.71 4.57 -5.89
N ALA A 205 -5.07 3.85 -6.95
CA ALA A 205 -4.53 2.54 -7.31
C ALA A 205 -2.99 2.46 -7.34
N GLU A 206 -2.31 3.54 -7.73
CA GLU A 206 -0.85 3.59 -7.85
C GLU A 206 -0.12 3.80 -6.52
N THR A 207 -0.85 4.07 -5.43
CA THR A 207 -0.25 4.25 -4.10
C THR A 207 0.50 2.99 -3.69
N PRO A 208 1.80 3.09 -3.31
CA PRO A 208 2.56 1.95 -2.83
C PRO A 208 1.90 1.34 -1.60
N PHE A 209 2.08 0.05 -1.43
CA PHE A 209 1.63 -0.68 -0.25
C PHE A 209 2.78 -1.50 0.29
N PHE A 210 2.61 -2.01 1.50
CA PHE A 210 3.59 -2.83 2.19
C PHE A 210 3.12 -4.28 2.17
N ILE A 211 4.08 -5.18 1.97
CA ILE A 211 3.86 -6.62 2.01
C ILE A 211 4.88 -7.22 2.99
N SER A 212 4.43 -8.15 3.82
CA SER A 212 5.34 -8.83 4.75
C SER A 212 6.22 -9.85 4.01
N PRO A 213 7.39 -10.22 4.56
CA PRO A 213 8.21 -11.29 3.99
C PRO A 213 7.46 -12.62 3.88
N ASN A 214 6.54 -12.88 4.80
CA ASN A 214 5.73 -14.10 4.81
C ASN A 214 4.72 -14.11 3.66
N GLU A 215 3.99 -13.01 3.45
CA GLU A 215 3.07 -12.85 2.31
C GLU A 215 3.80 -12.97 0.97
N ALA A 216 4.98 -12.33 0.84
CA ALA A 216 5.79 -12.43 -0.37
C ALA A 216 6.21 -13.88 -0.65
N ALA A 217 6.78 -14.57 0.34
CA ALA A 217 7.21 -15.97 0.19
C ALA A 217 6.03 -16.93 -0.06
N PHE A 218 4.87 -16.68 0.58
CA PHE A 218 3.66 -17.45 0.35
C PHE A 218 3.15 -17.28 -1.08
N SER A 219 3.19 -16.05 -1.61
CA SER A 219 2.82 -15.76 -3.00
C SER A 219 3.74 -16.45 -4.02
N ASP A 220 5.03 -16.58 -3.71
CA ASP A 220 5.99 -17.31 -4.56
C ASP A 220 5.69 -18.81 -4.54
N THR A 221 5.34 -19.36 -3.37
CA THR A 221 5.08 -20.80 -3.20
C THR A 221 3.76 -21.25 -3.83
N HIS A 222 2.73 -20.41 -3.76
CA HIS A 222 1.37 -20.72 -4.24
C HIS A 222 0.95 -19.85 -5.43
N ALA A 223 1.90 -19.49 -6.30
CA ALA A 223 1.69 -18.51 -7.36
C ALA A 223 0.46 -18.77 -8.25
N GLU A 224 0.13 -20.03 -8.55
CA GLU A 224 -1.03 -20.37 -9.40
C GLU A 224 -2.38 -20.10 -8.73
N GLN A 225 -2.43 -20.07 -7.39
CA GLN A 225 -3.64 -19.90 -6.59
C GLN A 225 -3.69 -18.54 -5.89
N PHE A 226 -2.56 -17.85 -5.79
CA PHE A 226 -2.42 -16.57 -5.12
C PHE A 226 -2.94 -15.41 -5.97
N HIS A 227 -3.72 -14.55 -5.33
CA HIS A 227 -4.28 -13.35 -5.94
C HIS A 227 -4.11 -12.16 -4.99
N LEU A 228 -3.51 -11.08 -5.50
CA LEU A 228 -3.48 -9.80 -4.79
C LEU A 228 -4.67 -8.94 -5.22
N TYR A 229 -5.52 -8.59 -4.25
CA TYR A 229 -6.68 -7.73 -4.42
C TYR A 229 -6.30 -6.33 -3.95
N ARG A 230 -6.13 -5.40 -4.89
CA ARG A 230 -5.79 -4.01 -4.57
C ARG A 230 -7.06 -3.19 -4.45
N VAL A 231 -7.49 -2.91 -3.23
CA VAL A 231 -8.64 -2.06 -2.95
C VAL A 231 -8.18 -0.62 -2.73
N PHE A 232 -8.75 0.33 -3.45
CA PHE A 232 -8.31 1.73 -3.46
C PHE A 232 -9.50 2.71 -3.48
N ASP A 233 -9.20 3.98 -3.22
CA ASP A 233 -10.16 5.08 -3.08
C ASP A 233 -11.25 4.77 -2.04
N PHE A 234 -10.89 3.97 -1.03
CA PHE A 234 -11.81 3.26 -0.13
C PHE A 234 -12.76 4.20 0.62
N ARG A 235 -12.28 5.40 1.01
CA ARG A 235 -13.10 6.36 1.77
C ARG A 235 -14.11 7.13 0.91
N GLN A 236 -14.04 7.07 -0.42
CA GLN A 236 -14.91 7.85 -1.31
C GLN A 236 -15.71 6.97 -2.27
N SER A 237 -15.01 6.13 -3.03
CA SER A 237 -15.60 5.27 -4.04
C SER A 237 -14.71 4.04 -4.17
N PRO A 238 -14.84 3.07 -3.23
CA PRO A 238 -14.05 1.85 -3.22
C PRO A 238 -14.06 1.19 -4.60
N ARG A 239 -12.87 0.89 -5.09
CA ARG A 239 -12.64 0.16 -6.33
C ARG A 239 -11.53 -0.84 -6.11
N MET A 240 -11.47 -1.86 -6.94
CA MET A 240 -10.55 -2.96 -6.81
C MET A 240 -10.10 -3.44 -8.18
N PHE A 241 -8.82 -3.77 -8.30
CA PHE A 241 -8.33 -4.63 -9.37
C PHE A 241 -7.64 -5.86 -8.76
N VAL A 242 -7.54 -6.92 -9.55
CA VAL A 242 -6.96 -8.20 -9.14
C VAL A 242 -5.73 -8.50 -9.98
N LEU A 243 -4.66 -8.96 -9.32
CA LEU A 243 -3.45 -9.47 -9.99
C LEU A 243 -3.17 -10.89 -9.50
N PRO A 244 -3.30 -11.92 -10.37
CA PRO A 244 -2.94 -13.28 -10.03
C PRO A 244 -1.42 -13.48 -10.11
N GLY A 245 -0.89 -14.44 -9.35
CA GLY A 245 0.53 -14.78 -9.37
C GLY A 245 1.32 -14.22 -8.19
N ALA A 246 2.59 -14.61 -8.14
CA ALA A 246 3.55 -14.09 -7.19
C ALA A 246 3.62 -12.55 -7.24
N VAL A 247 3.77 -11.92 -6.09
CA VAL A 247 3.73 -10.45 -5.99
C VAL A 247 4.85 -9.80 -6.83
N GLY A 248 6.02 -10.43 -6.85
CA GLY A 248 7.19 -9.98 -7.62
C GLY A 248 6.99 -9.98 -9.14
N THR A 249 5.96 -10.67 -9.66
CA THR A 249 5.63 -10.65 -11.10
C THR A 249 5.12 -9.28 -11.55
N HIS A 250 4.38 -8.59 -10.68
CA HIS A 250 3.70 -7.33 -11.02
C HIS A 250 4.28 -6.13 -10.28
N TRP A 251 4.95 -6.35 -9.15
CA TRP A 251 5.44 -5.29 -8.26
C TRP A 251 6.94 -5.39 -8.00
N ARG A 252 7.59 -4.22 -7.96
CA ARG A 252 8.96 -4.13 -7.45
C ARG A 252 8.93 -4.02 -5.93
N LEU A 253 9.61 -4.94 -5.26
CA LEU A 253 9.76 -4.93 -3.81
C LEU A 253 11.04 -4.17 -3.42
N ASP A 254 10.88 -3.00 -2.83
CA ASP A 254 11.97 -2.20 -2.28
C ASP A 254 12.06 -2.47 -0.76
N PRO A 255 13.24 -2.76 -0.19
CA PRO A 255 13.36 -3.01 1.25
C PRO A 255 13.11 -1.71 2.04
N VAL A 256 12.20 -1.79 3.02
CA VAL A 256 11.82 -0.63 3.87
C VAL A 256 12.39 -0.72 5.28
N SER A 257 12.58 -1.93 5.80
CA SER A 257 13.17 -2.20 7.11
C SER A 257 13.82 -3.58 7.10
N PHE A 258 14.91 -3.73 7.85
CA PHE A 258 15.59 -5.01 8.01
C PHE A 258 15.52 -5.46 9.48
N ARG A 259 15.22 -6.75 9.69
CA ARG A 259 15.42 -7.37 11.00
C ARG A 259 16.88 -7.78 11.12
N ALA A 260 17.61 -7.15 12.03
CA ALA A 260 18.95 -7.59 12.37
C ALA A 260 18.90 -8.63 13.49
N THR A 261 19.61 -9.74 13.30
CA THR A 261 19.81 -10.76 14.34
C THR A 261 21.30 -10.77 14.68
N LEU A 262 21.63 -10.67 15.97
CA LEU A 262 23.02 -10.81 16.42
C LEU A 262 23.48 -12.25 16.12
N LEU A 263 24.34 -12.39 15.11
CA LEU A 263 25.08 -13.62 14.92
C LEU A 263 26.11 -13.75 16.03
N ALA A 264 26.43 -14.98 16.45
CA ALA A 264 27.38 -15.24 17.53
C ALA A 264 28.64 -14.38 17.36
N HIS A 265 28.77 -13.35 18.20
CA HIS A 265 29.94 -12.50 18.20
C HIS A 265 31.05 -13.30 18.88
N ARG A 266 31.92 -13.94 18.08
CA ARG A 266 33.16 -14.49 18.61
C ARG A 266 33.99 -13.30 19.09
N ALA A 267 33.92 -13.01 20.38
CA ALA A 267 34.98 -12.27 21.04
C ALA A 267 36.28 -13.02 20.73
N ALA A 268 37.28 -12.30 20.21
CA ALA A 268 38.63 -12.84 20.12
C ALA A 268 38.97 -13.39 21.51
N SER A 269 39.19 -14.70 21.59
CA SER A 269 39.30 -15.43 22.85
C SER A 269 40.43 -14.86 23.70
N GLN A 270 40.10 -14.31 24.87
CA GLN A 270 40.88 -14.59 26.05
C GLN A 270 40.23 -15.78 26.77
N SER A 271 41.10 -16.64 27.25
CA SER A 271 40.87 -18.04 27.58
C SER A 271 39.83 -18.30 28.68
N ASN A 272 39.21 -19.48 28.57
CA ASN A 272 39.17 -20.55 29.59
C ASN A 272 37.77 -20.95 30.13
N ARG A 273 37.62 -22.27 30.25
CA ARG A 273 36.72 -23.07 31.12
C ARG A 273 35.28 -23.43 30.66
N SER A 274 35.20 -24.66 30.14
CA SER A 274 34.39 -25.80 30.61
C SER A 274 32.88 -25.66 30.90
N ARG A 275 32.11 -26.35 30.03
CA ARG A 275 30.93 -27.23 30.24
C ARG A 275 29.74 -26.73 31.07
N LEU A 276 28.56 -26.76 30.46
CA LEU A 276 27.48 -27.71 30.81
C LEU A 276 26.43 -27.75 29.66
N LEU A 277 26.14 -28.92 29.12
CA LEU A 277 25.03 -29.17 28.19
C LEU A 277 23.79 -29.51 29.04
N ILE A 278 22.74 -28.70 28.93
CA ILE A 278 21.39 -29.04 29.40
C ILE A 278 20.56 -29.39 28.16
N PRO A 279 19.92 -30.57 28.08
CA PRO A 279 19.08 -30.92 26.93
C PRO A 279 17.80 -30.07 26.87
N ILE A 280 17.47 -29.61 25.67
CA ILE A 280 16.38 -28.69 25.28
C ILE A 280 14.96 -29.24 25.55
N ALA A 281 14.83 -30.46 26.08
CA ALA A 281 13.54 -31.15 26.21
C ALA A 281 12.60 -30.61 27.32
N LEU A 282 12.96 -29.58 28.09
CA LEU A 282 12.15 -29.11 29.22
C LEU A 282 11.37 -27.79 28.97
N PHE A 283 11.50 -27.16 27.80
CA PHE A 283 10.99 -25.79 27.59
C PHE A 283 9.70 -25.67 26.75
N VAL A 284 9.05 -26.77 26.34
CA VAL A 284 7.88 -26.73 25.42
C VAL A 284 6.59 -27.33 26.03
N MET A 285 6.47 -27.49 27.35
CA MET A 285 5.17 -27.86 27.96
C MET A 285 4.88 -27.13 29.29
N LEU A 286 4.82 -25.80 29.26
CA LEU A 286 4.05 -24.96 30.18
C LEU A 286 3.48 -23.77 29.38
#